data_AF-A0A382Q8I8-F1
#
_entry.id   AF-A0A382Q8I8-F1
#
_cell.length_a   1.000
_cell.length_b   1.000
_cell.length_c   1.000
_cell.angle_alpha   90.00
_cell.angle_beta   90.00
_cell.angle_gamma   90.00
#
_symmetry.space_group_name_H-M   'P 1'
#
loop_
_entity.id
_entity.type
_entity.pdbx_description
1 polymer ?
#
loop_
_entity_poly.entity_id
_entity_poly.type
_entity_poly.pdbx_seq_one_letter_code
_entity_poly.pdbx_strand_id
1 'polypeptide(L)'
;METYDEYRQIINLAYSPCVSTFKNGIIPSGVELQELIIPPWNISDKNAENTFLTVLIDNEVLFSGIVPKNGFKIDIFDTFSSLKSTPLPRRITVFVTPESEVEEILENPREYPVSQKILGDVSATLALNFIGMWRHPVIESAFSNYDQRFTIENL
;
A
#
# COMPACT_ATOMS: atom_id res chain seq x y z
N MET A 1 -22.53 7.92 20.08
CA MET A 1 -22.50 7.71 18.62
C MET A 1 -21.11 7.20 18.32
N GLU A 2 -20.98 5.97 17.83
CA GLU A 2 -19.66 5.39 17.53
C GLU A 2 -19.08 6.14 16.33
N THR A 3 -17.93 6.79 16.52
CA THR A 3 -17.17 7.42 15.45
C THR A 3 -16.04 6.46 15.08
N TYR A 4 -16.01 6.07 13.82
CA TYR A 4 -14.93 5.29 13.25
C TYR A 4 -13.96 6.28 12.60
N ASP A 5 -12.70 6.27 13.03
CA ASP A 5 -11.69 7.15 12.46
C ASP A 5 -11.27 6.67 11.06
N GLU A 6 -10.98 7.62 10.18
CA GLU A 6 -10.34 7.33 8.89
C GLU A 6 -8.91 6.86 9.14
N TYR A 7 -8.57 5.69 8.58
CA TYR A 7 -7.18 5.28 8.43
C TYR A 7 -6.63 5.81 7.11
N ARG A 8 -5.47 6.47 7.16
CA ARG A 8 -4.76 6.96 5.99
C ARG A 8 -3.29 6.58 6.03
N GLN A 9 -2.80 6.00 4.94
CA GLN A 9 -1.38 5.70 4.76
C GLN A 9 -0.90 6.15 3.39
N ILE A 10 0.11 7.02 3.40
CA ILE A 10 0.74 7.50 2.18
C ILE A 10 2.08 6.79 1.98
N ILE A 11 2.22 6.10 0.85
CA ILE A 11 3.46 5.47 0.43
C ILE A 11 4.06 6.30 -0.72
N ASN A 12 5.16 6.98 -0.42
CA ASN A 12 5.97 7.66 -1.44
C ASN A 12 7.01 6.70 -2.00
N LEU A 13 6.91 6.41 -3.29
CA LEU A 13 7.75 5.48 -4.03
C LEU A 13 8.62 6.27 -5.01
N ALA A 14 9.93 6.09 -4.95
CA ALA A 14 10.84 6.71 -5.91
C ALA A 14 10.60 6.15 -7.32
N TYR A 15 10.92 6.91 -8.36
CA TYR A 15 10.95 6.42 -9.73
C TYR A 15 12.36 6.59 -10.29
N SER A 16 12.83 5.54 -10.98
CA SER A 16 14.02 5.58 -11.81
C SER A 16 13.68 5.01 -13.18
N PRO A 17 14.15 5.63 -14.28
CA PRO A 17 13.91 5.12 -15.64
C PRO A 17 14.67 3.83 -15.93
N CYS A 18 15.67 3.47 -15.11
CA CYS A 18 16.60 2.38 -15.41
C CYS A 18 16.50 1.18 -14.46
N VAL A 19 15.85 1.34 -13.30
CA VAL A 19 15.79 0.28 -12.28
C VAL A 19 14.42 0.27 -11.62
N SER A 20 13.92 -0.94 -11.34
CA SER A 20 12.78 -1.11 -10.46
C SER A 20 13.05 -0.63 -9.05
N THR A 21 12.04 0.01 -8.47
CA THR A 21 12.05 0.45 -7.07
C THR A 21 10.85 -0.15 -6.38
N PHE A 22 10.95 -0.35 -5.06
CA PHE A 22 9.83 -0.86 -4.29
C PHE A 22 9.76 -0.23 -2.90
N LYS A 23 8.57 -0.33 -2.30
CA LYS A 23 8.35 0.06 -0.91
C LYS A 23 7.31 -0.83 -0.26
N ASN A 24 7.49 -1.06 1.03
CA ASN A 24 6.55 -1.82 1.84
C ASN A 24 5.75 -0.89 2.75
N GLY A 25 4.50 -1.28 2.99
CA GLY A 25 3.62 -0.72 4.01
C GLY A 25 2.96 -1.83 4.81
N ILE A 26 2.45 -1.48 5.99
CA ILE A 26 1.66 -2.39 6.81
C ILE A 26 0.30 -1.74 7.06
N ILE A 27 -0.75 -2.50 6.78
CA ILE A 27 -2.13 -2.18 7.17
C ILE A 27 -2.32 -2.77 8.56
N PRO A 28 -2.61 -1.95 9.59
CA PRO A 28 -2.85 -2.45 10.93
C PRO A 28 -4.03 -3.41 11.01
N SER A 29 -3.98 -4.32 11.99
CA SER A 29 -5.15 -5.12 12.33
C SER A 29 -6.35 -4.25 12.67
N GLY A 30 -7.52 -4.65 12.18
CA GLY A 30 -8.76 -3.91 12.43
C GLY A 30 -9.04 -2.77 11.46
N VAL A 31 -8.15 -2.48 10.51
CA VAL A 31 -8.44 -1.57 9.38
C VAL A 31 -9.04 -2.35 8.22
N GLU A 32 -10.21 -1.90 7.77
CA GLU A 32 -10.82 -2.29 6.52
C GLU A 32 -10.43 -1.29 5.44
N LEU A 33 -9.68 -1.73 4.43
CA LEU A 33 -9.35 -0.85 3.30
C LEU A 33 -10.58 -0.64 2.44
N GLN A 34 -10.72 0.58 1.98
CA GLN A 34 -11.83 0.99 1.13
C GLN A 34 -11.34 1.52 -0.20
N GLU A 35 -10.22 2.26 -0.21
CA GLU A 35 -9.78 2.94 -1.42
C GLU A 35 -8.25 2.98 -1.51
N LEU A 36 -7.75 2.89 -2.74
CA LEU A 36 -6.41 3.33 -3.12
C LEU A 36 -6.55 4.51 -4.08
N ILE A 37 -5.99 5.66 -3.71
CA ILE A 37 -5.93 6.85 -4.53
C ILE A 37 -4.49 7.08 -4.98
N ILE A 38 -4.32 7.20 -6.29
CA ILE A 38 -3.05 7.61 -6.89
C ILE A 38 -3.31 8.97 -7.54
N PRO A 39 -2.76 10.07 -6.97
CA PRO A 39 -2.96 11.40 -7.51
C PRO A 39 -2.32 11.55 -8.89
N PRO A 40 -2.72 12.57 -9.67
CA PRO A 40 -2.06 12.90 -10.92
C PRO A 40 -0.55 12.99 -10.76
N TRP A 41 0.17 12.29 -11.63
CA TRP A 41 1.62 12.20 -11.56
C TRP A 41 2.24 13.00 -12.71
N ASN A 42 2.51 14.27 -12.43
CA ASN A 42 3.08 15.19 -13.41
C ASN A 42 4.60 15.07 -13.42
N ILE A 43 5.11 14.27 -14.34
CA ILE A 43 6.54 14.10 -14.57
C ILE A 43 6.99 14.79 -15.86
N SER A 44 8.15 15.44 -15.80
CA SER A 44 8.83 16.03 -16.96
C SER A 44 9.69 15.03 -17.75
N ASP A 45 10.05 13.90 -17.15
CA ASP A 45 10.76 12.79 -17.78
C ASP A 45 9.86 12.04 -18.78
N LYS A 46 10.24 12.05 -20.06
CA LYS A 46 9.52 11.36 -21.13
C LYS A 46 9.58 9.84 -21.00
N ASN A 47 10.60 9.31 -20.33
CA ASN A 47 10.72 7.86 -20.11
C ASN A 47 9.70 7.35 -19.07
N ALA A 48 9.05 8.25 -18.32
CA ALA A 48 8.05 7.87 -17.34
C ALA A 48 6.70 7.46 -17.97
N GLU A 49 6.51 7.67 -19.28
CA GLU A 49 5.26 7.35 -19.97
C GLU A 49 4.91 5.86 -19.97
N ASN A 50 5.92 4.98 -19.93
CA ASN A 50 5.76 3.52 -19.88
C ASN A 50 6.07 2.94 -18.50
N THR A 51 5.95 3.76 -17.45
CA THR A 51 6.19 3.29 -16.08
C THR A 51 5.06 2.37 -15.66
N PHE A 52 5.40 1.15 -15.28
CA PHE A 52 4.48 0.20 -14.66
C PHE A 52 4.48 0.35 -13.15
N LEU A 53 3.28 0.32 -12.56
CA LEU A 53 3.06 0.23 -11.13
C LEU A 53 2.40 -1.12 -10.84
N THR A 54 2.97 -1.85 -9.88
CA THR A 54 2.36 -3.05 -9.32
C THR A 54 2.13 -2.84 -7.83
N VAL A 55 0.89 -3.07 -7.37
CA VAL A 55 0.48 -2.98 -5.97
C VAL A 55 -0.01 -4.34 -5.52
N LEU A 56 0.61 -4.86 -4.47
CA LEU A 56 0.24 -6.12 -3.84
C LEU A 56 -0.28 -5.89 -2.42
N ILE A 57 -1.32 -6.62 -2.04
CA ILE A 57 -1.75 -6.78 -0.65
C ILE A 57 -1.64 -8.27 -0.30
N ASP A 58 -0.86 -8.62 0.71
CA ASP A 58 -0.60 -10.02 1.11
C ASP A 58 -0.08 -10.92 -0.02
N ASN A 59 0.62 -10.32 -0.98
CA ASN A 59 1.13 -10.91 -2.24
C ASN A 59 0.06 -11.19 -3.30
N GLU A 60 -1.19 -10.78 -3.09
CA GLU A 60 -2.21 -10.76 -4.13
C GLU A 60 -2.15 -9.45 -4.89
N VAL A 61 -2.29 -9.51 -6.22
CA VAL A 61 -2.25 -8.34 -7.09
C VAL A 61 -3.53 -7.53 -6.91
N LEU A 62 -3.41 -6.33 -6.33
CA LEU A 62 -4.49 -5.35 -6.29
C LEU A 62 -4.55 -4.56 -7.60
N PHE A 63 -3.39 -4.15 -8.11
CA PHE A 63 -3.26 -3.41 -9.35
C PHE A 63 -1.93 -3.75 -10.03
N SER A 64 -1.95 -3.88 -11.34
CA SER A 64 -0.74 -3.92 -12.17
C SER A 64 -1.03 -3.26 -13.50
N GLY A 65 -0.29 -2.22 -13.86
CA GLY A 65 -0.52 -1.48 -15.10
C GLY A 65 0.33 -0.23 -15.23
N ILE A 66 0.24 0.41 -16.39
CA ILE A 66 0.88 1.71 -16.65
C ILE A 66 0.28 2.77 -15.72
N VAL A 67 1.13 3.60 -15.12
CA VAL A 67 0.71 4.69 -14.23
C VAL A 67 -0.14 5.73 -14.98
N PRO A 68 -1.42 5.93 -14.63
CA PRO A 68 -2.27 6.93 -15.28
C PRO A 68 -1.83 8.36 -14.94
N LYS A 69 -1.62 9.19 -15.97
CA LYS A 69 -1.19 10.60 -15.81
C LYS A 69 -2.18 11.47 -15.05
N ASN A 70 -3.48 11.20 -15.23
CA ASN A 70 -4.56 11.99 -14.61
C ASN A 70 -4.88 11.58 -13.17
N GLY A 71 -4.11 10.64 -12.61
CA GLY A 71 -4.46 9.98 -11.36
C GLY A 71 -5.62 9.02 -11.53
N PHE A 72 -5.85 8.18 -10.52
CA PHE A 72 -6.93 7.22 -10.50
C PHE A 72 -7.26 6.76 -9.09
N LYS A 73 -8.47 6.21 -8.94
CA LYS A 73 -8.98 5.61 -7.71
C LYS A 73 -9.35 4.16 -7.96
N ILE A 74 -8.97 3.29 -7.03
CA ILE A 74 -9.44 1.90 -6.97
C ILE A 74 -10.30 1.77 -5.71
N ASP A 75 -11.54 1.36 -5.90
CA ASP A 75 -12.41 0.93 -4.81
C ASP A 75 -12.05 -0.51 -4.43
N ILE A 76 -11.72 -0.73 -3.16
CA ILE A 76 -11.28 -2.01 -2.61
C ILE A 76 -12.46 -2.62 -1.87
N PHE A 77 -12.97 -3.71 -2.41
CA PHE A 77 -14.01 -4.51 -1.74
C PHE A 77 -13.33 -5.56 -0.87
N ASP A 78 -13.12 -5.23 0.40
CA ASP A 78 -12.51 -6.14 1.38
C ASP A 78 -13.49 -7.25 1.79
N THR A 79 -13.71 -8.21 0.89
CA THR A 79 -14.72 -9.28 1.04
C THR A 79 -14.41 -10.27 2.17
N PHE A 80 -13.22 -10.21 2.78
CA PHE A 80 -12.77 -11.13 3.84
C PHE A 80 -13.24 -10.77 5.26
N SER A 81 -14.29 -9.95 5.39
CA SER A 81 -14.72 -9.40 6.69
C SER A 81 -15.85 -10.14 7.41
N SER A 82 -16.56 -11.06 6.76
CA SER A 82 -17.91 -11.44 7.22
C SER A 82 -18.01 -12.24 8.53
N LEU A 83 -16.91 -12.55 9.23
CA LEU A 83 -16.96 -13.37 10.45
C LEU A 83 -15.97 -12.92 11.53
N LYS A 84 -16.44 -12.04 12.43
CA LYS A 84 -16.09 -11.90 13.87
C LYS A 84 -14.61 -11.80 14.31
N SER A 85 -13.64 -11.79 13.40
CA SER A 85 -12.22 -11.65 13.73
C SER A 85 -11.68 -10.32 13.19
N THR A 86 -10.94 -9.59 14.03
CA THR A 86 -10.13 -8.48 13.56
C THR A 86 -9.18 -9.01 12.48
N PRO A 87 -9.18 -8.42 11.27
CA PRO A 87 -8.27 -8.86 10.22
C PRO A 87 -6.83 -8.75 10.74
N LEU A 88 -6.00 -9.74 10.44
CA LEU A 88 -4.58 -9.72 10.76
C LEU A 88 -3.90 -8.53 10.07
N PRO A 89 -2.73 -8.07 10.54
CA PRO A 89 -2.01 -7.01 9.84
C PRO A 89 -1.65 -7.50 8.44
N ARG A 90 -1.93 -6.68 7.43
CA ARG A 90 -1.70 -7.03 6.02
C ARG A 90 -0.51 -6.27 5.47
N ARG A 91 0.26 -6.90 4.57
CA ARG A 91 1.43 -6.29 3.95
C ARG A 91 1.05 -5.65 2.63
N ILE A 92 1.35 -4.38 2.48
CA ILE A 92 1.37 -3.70 1.19
C ILE A 92 2.79 -3.80 0.62
N THR A 93 2.90 -4.21 -0.64
CA THR A 93 4.14 -4.10 -1.40
C THR A 93 3.84 -3.34 -2.68
N VAL A 94 4.55 -2.24 -2.94
CA VAL A 94 4.40 -1.44 -4.16
C VAL A 94 5.70 -1.46 -4.95
N PHE A 95 5.59 -1.64 -6.25
CA PHE A 95 6.71 -1.64 -7.20
C PHE A 95 6.47 -0.61 -8.29
N VAL A 96 7.50 0.17 -8.61
CA VAL A 96 7.52 1.04 -9.80
C VAL A 96 8.68 0.58 -10.65
N THR A 97 8.33 0.21 -11.88
CA THR A 97 9.17 -0.64 -12.73
C THR A 97 9.14 -0.14 -14.18
N PRO A 98 10.29 -0.06 -14.85
CA PRO A 98 10.31 0.06 -16.30
C PRO A 98 9.59 -1.14 -16.93
N GLU A 99 8.82 -0.93 -18.00
CA GLU A 99 8.06 -2.00 -18.69
C GLU A 99 8.89 -3.28 -18.96
N SER A 100 10.19 -3.13 -19.24
CA SER A 100 11.11 -4.24 -19.50
C SER A 100 11.35 -5.20 -18.33
N GLU A 101 11.07 -4.81 -17.08
CA GLU A 101 11.30 -5.67 -15.89
C GLU A 101 9.97 -6.19 -15.28
N VAL A 102 8.81 -5.92 -15.91
CA VAL A 102 7.49 -6.25 -15.35
C VAL A 102 7.26 -7.76 -15.28
N GLU A 103 7.60 -8.51 -16.33
CA GLU A 103 7.40 -9.97 -16.36
C GLU A 103 8.13 -10.67 -15.21
N GLU A 104 9.36 -10.27 -14.92
CA GLU A 104 10.17 -10.82 -13.82
C GLU A 104 9.50 -10.63 -12.44
N ILE A 105 8.90 -9.46 -12.20
CA ILE A 105 8.21 -9.15 -10.94
C ILE A 105 6.93 -9.96 -10.80
N LEU A 106 6.17 -10.11 -11.88
CA LEU A 106 4.91 -10.85 -11.87
C LEU A 106 5.12 -12.35 -11.72
N GLU A 107 6.20 -12.90 -12.30
CA GLU A 107 6.53 -14.32 -12.19
C GLU A 107 7.05 -14.69 -10.79
N ASN A 108 7.87 -13.82 -10.16
CA ASN A 108 8.48 -14.12 -8.85
C ASN A 108 8.38 -12.95 -7.83
N PRO A 109 7.17 -12.53 -7.44
CA PRO A 109 6.97 -11.36 -6.57
C PRO A 109 7.57 -11.53 -5.15
N ARG A 110 7.88 -12.77 -4.74
CA ARG A 110 8.48 -13.09 -3.44
C ARG A 110 10.00 -12.94 -3.39
N GLU A 111 10.66 -13.02 -4.54
CA GLU A 111 12.14 -12.98 -4.63
C GLU A 111 12.65 -11.55 -4.87
N TYR A 112 11.82 -10.71 -5.50
CA TYR A 112 12.15 -9.32 -5.81
C TYR A 112 12.43 -8.38 -4.61
N PRO A 113 11.80 -8.56 -3.42
CA PRO A 113 12.18 -7.77 -2.24
C PRO A 113 13.63 -7.98 -1.78
N VAL A 114 14.28 -9.05 -2.24
CA VAL A 114 15.60 -9.51 -1.78
C VAL A 114 16.73 -9.08 -2.75
N SER A 115 16.44 -8.89 -4.03
CA SER A 115 17.38 -8.39 -5.04
C SER A 115 17.35 -6.86 -5.12
N GLN A 116 17.88 -6.18 -4.10
CA GLN A 116 18.01 -4.72 -4.08
C GLN A 116 18.88 -4.21 -5.25
N LYS A 117 18.27 -3.71 -6.32
CA LYS A 117 18.88 -2.72 -7.21
C LYS A 117 18.41 -1.32 -6.80
N ILE A 118 18.85 -0.86 -5.62
CA ILE A 118 18.74 0.56 -5.26
C ILE A 118 20.06 1.23 -5.63
N LEU A 119 20.32 1.44 -6.92
CA LEU A 119 21.42 2.31 -7.37
C LEU A 119 21.05 2.91 -8.73
N GLY A 120 20.32 4.03 -8.70
CA GLY A 120 20.02 4.86 -9.86
C GLY A 120 19.59 6.25 -9.44
N ASP A 121 19.82 7.24 -10.30
CA ASP A 121 19.32 8.60 -10.08
C ASP A 121 17.78 8.56 -9.99
N VAL A 122 17.25 9.06 -8.87
CA VAL A 122 15.82 9.18 -8.65
C VAL A 122 15.33 10.39 -9.44
N SER A 123 14.55 10.13 -10.49
CA SER A 123 14.04 11.19 -11.37
C SER A 123 12.72 11.78 -10.88
N ALA A 124 11.96 11.04 -10.07
CA ALA A 124 10.67 11.49 -9.54
C ALA A 124 10.21 10.66 -8.33
N THR A 125 9.05 11.02 -7.77
CA THR A 125 8.39 10.27 -6.69
C THR A 125 6.91 10.14 -6.99
N LEU A 126 6.37 8.92 -6.91
CA LEU A 126 4.96 8.59 -7.01
C LEU A 126 4.37 8.42 -5.60
N ALA A 127 3.24 9.09 -5.33
CA ALA A 127 2.52 8.92 -4.08
C ALA A 127 1.36 7.94 -4.25
N LEU A 128 1.18 7.03 -3.30
CA LEU A 128 0.03 6.14 -3.21
C LEU A 128 -0.65 6.36 -1.88
N ASN A 129 -1.96 6.63 -1.90
CA ASN A 129 -2.73 6.94 -0.71
C ASN A 129 -3.75 5.84 -0.45
N PHE A 130 -3.50 5.03 0.57
CA PHE A 130 -4.40 3.98 1.02
C PHE A 130 -5.33 4.55 2.09
N ILE A 131 -6.62 4.40 1.87
CA ILE A 131 -7.69 4.88 2.76
C ILE A 131 -8.50 3.68 3.24
N GLY A 132 -8.81 3.67 4.52
CA GLY A 132 -9.68 2.67 5.13
C GLY A 132 -10.40 3.22 6.35
N MET A 133 -11.15 2.35 6.99
CA MET A 133 -11.83 2.64 8.25
C MET A 133 -11.44 1.62 9.30
N TRP A 134 -11.32 2.07 10.55
CA TRP A 134 -11.24 1.15 11.68
C TRP A 134 -12.57 0.43 11.84
N ARG A 135 -12.56 -0.90 12.04
CA ARG A 135 -13.77 -1.71 12.32
C ARG A 135 -14.29 -1.60 13.74
N HIS A 136 -13.47 -1.08 14.65
CA HIS A 136 -13.83 -0.84 16.02
C HIS A 136 -13.65 0.66 16.29
N PRO A 137 -14.54 1.28 17.08
CA PRO A 137 -14.36 2.68 17.45
C PRO A 137 -13.01 2.85 18.12
N VAL A 138 -12.21 3.80 17.62
CA VAL A 138 -11.02 4.25 18.31
C VAL A 138 -11.53 5.01 19.52
N ILE A 139 -11.49 4.39 20.70
CA ILE A 139 -11.85 5.11 21.91
C ILE A 139 -10.73 6.13 22.13
N GLU A 140 -10.99 7.39 21.77
CA GLU A 140 -10.20 8.53 22.22
C GLU A 140 -10.30 8.61 23.75
N SER A 141 -9.52 7.80 24.44
CA SER A 141 -9.34 7.97 25.86
C SER A 141 -8.32 9.10 26.02
N ALA A 142 -8.69 10.15 26.75
CA ALA A 142 -7.83 11.29 27.09
C ALA A 142 -6.63 10.91 27.99
N PHE A 143 -6.24 9.64 28.05
CA PHE A 143 -5.15 9.12 28.84
C PHE A 143 -4.11 8.43 27.96
N SER A 144 -3.03 9.18 27.73
CA SER A 144 -1.61 8.78 27.65
C SER A 144 -1.19 7.52 26.87
N ASN A 145 -0.23 7.74 25.97
CA ASN A 145 0.99 6.93 25.77
C ASN A 145 0.97 5.48 26.31
N TYR A 146 0.91 4.52 25.39
CA TYR A 146 1.20 3.08 25.56
C TYR A 146 0.31 2.28 26.54
N ASP A 147 -0.41 1.26 26.02
CA ASP A 147 -0.35 -0.13 26.51
C ASP A 147 -1.15 -1.04 25.56
N GLN A 148 -0.51 -1.85 24.71
CA GLN A 148 -0.16 -3.26 24.94
C GLN A 148 -1.27 -4.13 25.56
N ARG A 149 -1.87 -4.94 24.68
CA ARG A 149 -2.38 -6.31 24.87
C ARG A 149 -2.18 -6.88 26.29
N PHE A 150 -3.25 -7.27 27.00
CA PHE A 150 -3.43 -8.60 27.61
C PHE A 150 -4.86 -8.71 28.18
N THR A 151 -5.52 -9.82 27.87
CA THR A 151 -6.79 -10.24 28.46
C THR A 151 -6.52 -10.82 29.85
N ILE A 152 -7.21 -10.34 30.89
CA ILE A 152 -7.30 -11.07 32.16
C ILE A 152 -8.56 -11.94 32.06
N GLU A 153 -8.37 -13.24 31.89
CA GLU A 153 -9.42 -14.22 32.17
C GLU A 153 -9.52 -14.36 33.69
N ASN A 154 -10.73 -14.17 34.23
CA ASN A 154 -11.01 -14.47 35.63
C ASN A 154 -11.27 -15.97 35.76
N LEU A 155 -10.43 -16.66 36.55
CA LEU A 155 -10.76 -17.94 37.19
C LEU A 155 -11.62 -17.70 38.42
#